data_AF-A0A529PW00-F1
#
_entry.id   AF-A0A529PW00-F1
#
_cell.length_a   1.000
_cell.length_b   1.000
_cell.length_c   1.000
_cell.angle_alpha   90.00
_cell.angle_beta   90.00
_cell.angle_gamma   90.00
#
_symmetry.space_group_name_H-M   'P 1'
#
loop_
_entity.id
_entity.type
_entity.pdbx_description
1 polymer ?
#
loop_
_entity_poly.entity_id
_entity_poly.type
_entity_poly.pdbx_seq_one_letter_code
_entity_poly.pdbx_strand_id
1 'polypeptide(L)' 'MTARVIVLDAKPLSTEDVAEIARRNARLVLGEEAMRRIRASRALIEHLTQLGKPLY' A
#
# COMPACT_ATOMS: atom_id res chain seq x y z
N MET A 1 8.60 -24.74 6.60
CA MET A 1 7.63 -23.76 7.16
C MET A 1 7.22 -22.84 6.03
N THR A 2 5.94 -22.76 5.69
CA THR A 2 5.44 -21.78 4.72
C THR A 2 5.46 -20.39 5.36
N ALA A 3 6.08 -19.40 4.70
CA ALA A 3 6.09 -18.03 5.20
C ALA A 3 4.66 -17.47 5.20
N ARG A 4 4.22 -16.91 6.34
CA ARG A 4 2.91 -16.27 6.49
C ARG A 4 2.79 -15.12 5.49
N VAL A 5 1.63 -14.95 4.87
CA VAL A 5 1.33 -13.83 3.97
C VAL A 5 0.39 -12.88 4.68
N ILE A 6 0.72 -11.58 4.67
CA ILE A 6 -0.09 -10.49 5.21
C ILE A 6 -0.46 -9.56 4.05
N VAL A 7 -1.75 -9.23 3.94
CA VAL A 7 -2.28 -8.38 2.87
C VAL A 7 -2.53 -6.97 3.43
N LEU A 8 -1.86 -5.97 2.86
CA LEU A 8 -2.15 -4.56 3.11
C LEU A 8 -3.18 -4.07 2.09
N ASP A 9 -4.36 -3.71 2.57
CA ASP A 9 -5.49 -3.34 1.71
C ASP A 9 -6.36 -2.22 2.32
N ALA A 10 -7.68 -2.42 2.40
CA ALA A 10 -8.59 -1.45 2.99
C ALA A 10 -8.48 -1.37 4.52
N LYS A 11 -8.08 -2.47 5.18
CA LYS A 11 -7.97 -2.54 6.64
C LYS A 11 -6.56 -2.16 7.11
N PRO A 12 -6.45 -1.46 8.24
CA PRO A 12 -5.15 -1.16 8.84
C PRO A 12 -4.46 -2.44 9.31
N LEU A 13 -3.14 -2.44 9.28
CA LEU A 13 -2.35 -3.51 9.90
C LEU A 13 -2.49 -3.45 11.41
N SER A 14 -2.57 -4.62 12.04
CA SER A 14 -2.41 -4.71 13.49
C SER A 14 -0.94 -4.62 13.91
N THR A 15 -0.69 -4.38 15.20
CA THR A 15 0.68 -4.43 15.74
C THR A 15 1.30 -5.82 15.63
N GLU A 16 0.49 -6.88 15.68
CA GLU A 16 0.92 -8.25 15.45
C GLU A 16 1.37 -8.46 14.00
N ASP A 17 0.59 -7.98 13.03
CA ASP A 17 0.94 -8.06 11.61
C ASP A 17 2.30 -7.40 11.35
N VAL A 18 2.54 -6.23 11.94
CA VAL A 18 3.83 -5.53 11.85
C VAL A 18 4.96 -6.35 12.46
N ALA A 19 4.74 -7.00 13.61
CA ALA A 19 5.74 -7.85 14.25
C ALA A 19 6.07 -9.09 13.40
N GLU A 20 5.07 -9.70 12.77
CA GLU A 20 5.23 -10.85 11.88
C GLU A 20 6.05 -10.48 10.63
N ILE A 21 5.79 -9.32 10.02
CA ILE A 21 6.55 -8.82 8.87
C ILE A 21 8.01 -8.52 9.27
N ALA A 22 8.21 -7.74 10.34
CA ALA A 22 9.52 -7.22 10.69
C ALA A 22 10.47 -8.25 11.31
N ARG A 23 9.93 -9.24 12.05
CA ARG A 23 10.75 -10.15 12.86
C ARG A 23 10.65 -11.62 12.43
N ARG A 24 9.62 -12.00 11.69
CA ARG A 24 9.31 -13.41 11.38
C ARG A 24 9.24 -13.69 9.89
N ASN A 25 9.72 -12.76 9.06
CA ASN A 25 9.77 -12.87 7.61
C ASN A 25 8.40 -13.17 6.97
N ALA A 26 7.32 -12.67 7.56
CA ALA A 26 6.03 -12.71 6.88
C ALA A 26 6.09 -11.85 5.62
N ARG A 27 5.54 -12.37 4.52
CA ARG A 27 5.51 -11.68 3.24
C ARG A 27 4.35 -10.68 3.22
N LEU A 28 4.66 -9.42 2.94
CA LEU A 28 3.66 -8.38 2.71
C LEU A 28 3.27 -8.34 1.23
N VAL A 29 1.96 -8.28 0.95
CA VAL A 29 1.41 -8.07 -0.40
C VAL A 29 0.36 -6.97 -0.38
N LEU A 30 0.20 -6.26 -1.49
CA LEU A 30 -0.84 -5.25 -1.63
C LEU A 30 -2.13 -5.90 -2.14
N GLY A 31 -3.24 -5.60 -1.49
CA GLY A 31 -4.57 -6.00 -1.95
C GLY A 31 -5.06 -5.16 -3.13
N GLU A 32 -6.16 -5.60 -3.72
CA GLU A 32 -6.73 -4.97 -4.92
C GLU A 32 -7.20 -3.53 -4.65
N GLU A 33 -7.79 -3.26 -3.49
CA GLU A 33 -8.30 -1.93 -3.13
C GLU A 33 -7.16 -0.94 -2.86
N ALA A 34 -6.08 -1.38 -2.22
CA ALA A 34 -4.85 -0.61 -2.11
C ALA A 34 -4.29 -0.28 -3.50
N MET A 35 -4.18 -1.26 -4.39
CA MET A 35 -3.69 -1.05 -5.75
C MET A 35 -4.59 -0.08 -6.55
N ARG A 36 -5.91 -0.20 -6.40
CA ARG A 36 -6.89 0.71 -7.03
C ARG A 36 -6.69 2.15 -6.57
N ARG A 37 -6.56 2.37 -5.25
CA ARG A 37 -6.35 3.70 -4.67
C ARG A 37 -5.01 4.31 -5.08
N ILE A 38 -3.93 3.51 -5.12
CA ILE A 38 -2.61 3.98 -5.58
C ILE A 38 -2.69 4.47 -7.02
N ARG A 39 -3.33 3.69 -7.92
CA ARG A 39 -3.49 4.09 -9.33
C ARG A 39 -4.32 5.36 -9.48
N ALA A 40 -5.44 5.47 -8.75
CA ALA A 40 -6.29 6.65 -8.79
C ALA A 40 -5.56 7.91 -8.27
N SER A 41 -4.82 7.78 -7.17
CA SER A 41 -4.01 8.86 -6.61
C SER A 41 -2.93 9.30 -7.61
N ARG A 42 -2.26 8.36 -8.27
CA ARG A 42 -1.25 8.66 -9.28
C ARG A 42 -1.83 9.43 -10.47
N ALA A 43 -2.98 9.00 -10.99
CA ALA A 43 -3.66 9.68 -12.09
C ALA A 43 -4.05 11.13 -11.72
N LEU A 44 -4.47 11.36 -10.47
CA LEU A 44 -4.77 12.70 -9.96
C LEU A 44 -3.51 13.59 -9.95
N ILE A 45 -2.39 13.07 -9.45
CA ILE A 45 -1.12 13.81 -9.41
C ILE A 45 -0.67 14.18 -10.83
N GLU A 46 -0.75 13.24 -11.77
CA GLU A 46 -0.39 13.46 -13.17
C GLU A 46 -1.27 14.55 -13.81
N HIS A 47 -2.59 14.49 -13.57
CA HIS A 47 -3.51 15.52 -14.05
C HIS A 47 -3.18 16.90 -13.48
N LEU A 48 -2.93 17.01 -12.18
CA LEU A 48 -2.58 18.29 -11.54
C LEU A 48 -1.25 18.85 -12.07
N THR A 49 -0.29 17.98 -12.37
CA THR A 49 1.01 18.36 -12.95
C THR A 49 0.83 18.90 -14.38
N GLN A 50 -0.03 18.29 -15.19
CA GLN A 50 -0.34 18.78 -16.55
C GLN A 50 -1.01 20.16 -16.55
N LEU A 51 -1.76 20.50 -15.50
CA LEU A 51 -2.36 21.82 -15.32
C LEU A 51 -1.35 22.89 -14.88
N GLY A 52 -0.08 22.54 -14.71
CA GLY A 52 0.96 23.47 -14.25
C GLY A 52 0.76 23.96 -12.82
N LYS A 53 -0.02 23.23 -12.01
CA LYS A 53 -0.25 23.59 -10.60
C LYS A 53 1.01 23.28 -9.78
N PRO A 54 1.56 24.25 -9.03
CA PRO A 54 2.65 23.97 -8.11
C PRO A 54 2.17 23.03 -7.00
N LEU A 55 2.93 21.97 -6.75
CA LEU A 55 2.72 20.97 -5.70
C LEU A 55 3.95 21.00 -4.77
N TYR A 56 3.71 20.85 -3.47
CA TYR A 56 4.74 20.82 -2.41
C TYR A 56 5.36 19.42 -2.27
#